data_AF-A0A2B7Z1U1-F1
#
_entry.id   AF-A0A2B7Z1U1-F1
#
_cell.length_a   1.000
_cell.length_b   1.000
_cell.length_c   1.000
_cell.angle_alpha   90.00
_cell.angle_beta   90.00
_cell.angle_gamma   90.00
#
_symmetry.space_group_name_H-M   'P 1'
#
loop_
_entity.id
_entity.type
_entity.pdbx_description
1 polymer ?
#
loop_
_entity_poly.entity_id
_entity_poly.type
_entity_poly.pdbx_seq_one_letter_code
_entity_poly.pdbx_strand_id
1 'polypeptide(L)'
;MASTTFLPAEKSAPTTTAIVVAAALLAGVTGYFIGQGASLGLFGSSSRSAAPRSRVVEKKRVVGSEEEEEEEEEEEEEEEEEGGELATFEGNNEEVKLVLAVRTDLGMGKGKIAAQCSHATLACYKYYFAQQPDSPILRRWERAGQAKVALQVKSEEDLLLLQAQALSLGLCARVIQDAGRTQIASGSRTVLGILGPKSVVDQVTGGLKLL
;
A
#
# COMPACT_ATOMS: atom_id res chain seq x y z
N MET A 1 7.18 60.89 61.82
CA MET A 1 7.52 59.71 61.01
C MET A 1 6.27 59.30 60.26
N ALA A 2 6.21 59.54 58.95
CA ALA A 2 5.12 59.08 58.09
C ALA A 2 5.69 58.05 57.11
N SER A 3 5.23 56.81 57.24
CA SER A 3 5.60 55.68 56.39
C SER A 3 4.86 55.77 55.06
N THR A 4 5.60 55.79 53.95
CA THR A 4 5.06 55.68 52.60
C THR A 4 4.92 54.20 52.24
N THR A 5 3.68 53.71 52.17
CA THR A 5 3.34 52.36 51.71
C THR A 5 3.38 52.29 50.18
N PHE A 6 4.20 51.40 49.63
CA PHE A 6 4.29 51.12 48.19
C PHE A 6 3.12 50.21 47.78
N LEU A 7 2.25 50.66 46.87
CA LEU A 7 1.21 49.82 46.29
C LEU A 7 1.77 49.03 45.08
N PRO A 8 1.47 47.73 44.94
CA PRO A 8 1.91 46.94 43.80
C PRO A 8 1.16 47.33 42.52
N ALA A 9 1.88 47.33 41.39
CA ALA A 9 1.33 47.67 40.08
C ALA A 9 0.22 46.70 39.66
N GLU A 10 -0.95 47.25 39.34
CA GLU A 10 -2.10 46.53 38.79
C GLU A 10 -1.75 45.99 37.38
N LYS A 11 -1.75 44.66 37.21
CA LYS A 11 -1.61 44.05 35.88
C LYS A 11 -2.98 44.04 35.21
N SER A 12 -3.14 44.82 34.15
CA SER A 12 -4.36 44.82 33.34
C SER A 12 -4.67 43.44 32.78
N ALA A 13 -5.93 43.03 32.83
CA ALA A 13 -6.38 41.73 32.32
C ALA A 13 -6.01 41.56 30.83
N PRO A 14 -5.61 40.34 30.41
CA PRO A 14 -5.24 40.09 29.02
C PRO A 14 -6.44 40.33 28.10
N THR A 15 -6.17 41.01 26.99
CA THR A 15 -7.19 41.32 25.97
C THR A 15 -7.76 40.03 25.40
N THR A 16 -9.06 39.99 25.11
CA THR A 16 -9.74 38.83 24.53
C THR A 16 -9.02 38.27 23.31
N THR A 17 -8.46 39.13 22.46
CA THR A 17 -7.65 38.73 21.30
C THR A 17 -6.40 37.93 21.69
N ALA A 18 -5.71 38.31 22.77
CA ALA A 18 -4.52 37.60 23.24
C ALA A 18 -4.86 36.21 23.77
N ILE A 19 -6.00 36.07 24.45
CA ILE A 19 -6.51 34.78 24.92
C ILE A 19 -6.86 33.87 23.73
N VAL A 20 -7.54 34.41 22.70
CA VAL A 20 -7.94 33.64 21.52
C VAL A 20 -6.72 33.14 20.73
N VAL A 21 -5.70 33.99 20.54
CA VAL A 21 -4.46 33.60 19.84
C VAL A 21 -3.71 32.52 20.63
N ALA A 22 -3.58 32.67 21.95
CA ALA A 22 -2.93 31.67 22.79
C ALA A 22 -3.65 30.31 22.75
N ALA A 23 -4.98 30.32 22.82
CA ALA A 23 -5.80 29.11 22.73
C ALA A 23 -5.66 28.42 21.36
N ALA A 24 -5.62 29.18 20.26
CA ALA A 24 -5.45 28.64 18.92
C ALA A 24 -4.08 27.97 18.71
N LEU A 25 -3.01 28.56 19.24
CA LEU A 25 -1.67 27.97 19.17
C LEU A 25 -1.57 26.69 19.98
N LEU A 26 -2.11 26.67 21.21
CA LEU A 26 -2.17 25.46 22.04
C LEU A 26 -2.95 24.35 21.33
N ALA A 27 -4.16 24.63 20.86
CA ALA A 27 -4.98 23.65 20.15
C ALA A 27 -4.33 23.14 18.86
N GLY A 28 -3.65 24.02 18.11
CA GLY A 28 -2.93 23.65 16.89
C GLY A 28 -1.75 22.72 17.15
N VAL A 29 -0.94 23.01 18.18
CA VAL A 29 0.21 22.18 18.56
C VAL A 29 -0.26 20.84 19.10
N THR A 30 -1.24 20.81 20.01
CA THR A 30 -1.78 19.55 20.55
C THR A 30 -2.44 18.72 19.44
N GLY A 31 -3.21 19.35 18.55
CA GLY A 31 -3.83 18.70 17.40
C GLY A 31 -2.82 18.14 16.40
N TYR A 32 -1.68 18.83 16.18
CA TYR A 32 -0.60 18.34 15.31
C TYR A 32 0.04 17.06 15.86
N PHE A 33 0.32 17.01 17.17
CA PHE A 33 0.90 15.82 17.79
C PHE A 33 -0.09 14.65 17.90
N ILE A 34 -1.38 14.92 18.19
CA ILE A 34 -2.43 13.89 18.14
C ILE A 34 -2.64 13.39 16.71
N GLY A 35 -2.61 14.27 15.72
CA GLY A 35 -2.72 13.91 14.30
C GLY A 35 -1.55 13.08 13.81
N GLN A 36 -0.32 13.41 14.21
CA GLN A 36 0.86 12.58 13.96
C GLN A 36 0.72 11.21 14.65
N GLY A 37 0.25 11.16 15.91
CA GLY A 37 -0.03 9.91 16.63
C GLY A 37 -1.13 9.06 15.98
N ALA A 38 -2.17 9.69 15.42
CA ALA A 38 -3.22 9.01 14.66
C ALA A 38 -2.73 8.53 13.28
N SER A 39 -1.79 9.23 12.64
CA SER A 39 -1.11 8.78 11.42
C SER A 39 -0.12 7.63 11.66
N LEU A 40 0.33 7.47 12.91
CA LEU A 40 1.10 6.32 13.42
C LEU A 40 0.21 5.21 13.98
N GLY A 41 -1.12 5.30 13.84
CA GLY A 41 -2.06 4.22 14.17
C GLY A 41 -2.50 4.10 15.64
N LEU A 42 -2.10 5.00 16.54
CA LEU A 42 -2.34 4.86 17.99
C LEU A 42 -3.78 5.11 18.48
N PHE A 43 -4.69 5.64 17.64
CA PHE A 43 -6.06 5.94 18.04
C PHE A 43 -7.07 5.53 16.96
N GLY A 44 -7.38 4.23 16.91
CA GLY A 44 -8.43 3.69 16.04
C GLY A 44 -9.83 3.87 16.64
N SER A 45 -10.61 4.85 16.15
CA SER A 45 -12.06 4.86 16.37
C SER A 45 -12.76 4.18 15.20
N SER A 46 -13.22 2.94 15.39
CA SER A 46 -14.20 2.33 14.49
C SER A 46 -15.61 2.57 15.04
N SER A 47 -16.35 3.50 14.42
CA SER A 47 -17.80 3.59 14.57
C SER A 47 -18.45 2.44 13.80
N ARG A 48 -19.28 1.61 14.45
CA ARG A 48 -20.28 0.79 13.75
C ARG A 48 -21.68 1.08 14.27
N SER A 49 -22.53 1.48 13.32
CA SER A 49 -23.97 1.68 13.44
C SER A 49 -24.71 0.34 13.54
N ALA A 50 -25.88 0.39 14.18
CA ALA A 50 -26.64 -0.70 14.79
C ALA A 50 -27.70 -1.36 13.87
N ALA A 51 -28.09 -2.61 14.21
CA ALA A 51 -29.48 -3.13 14.32
C ALA A 51 -29.46 -4.64 14.74
N PRO A 52 -30.58 -5.27 15.18
CA PRO A 52 -31.06 -5.23 16.57
C PRO A 52 -31.18 -6.62 17.26
N ARG A 53 -31.24 -6.57 18.60
CA ARG A 53 -31.32 -7.69 19.56
C ARG A 53 -32.74 -8.29 19.71
N SER A 54 -32.82 -9.59 20.00
CA SER A 54 -33.84 -10.14 20.90
C SER A 54 -33.37 -10.07 22.36
N ARG A 55 -34.27 -9.63 23.23
CA ARG A 55 -34.17 -9.39 24.70
C ARG A 55 -33.80 -10.70 25.46
N VAL A 56 -33.26 -10.73 26.68
CA VAL A 56 -33.69 -10.10 27.96
C VAL A 56 -32.54 -10.16 29.00
N VAL A 57 -32.54 -9.21 29.96
CA VAL A 57 -32.06 -9.25 31.37
C VAL A 57 -30.81 -8.42 31.74
N GLU A 58 -31.07 -7.31 32.45
CA GLU A 58 -30.23 -6.47 33.36
C GLU A 58 -29.50 -7.30 34.45
N LYS A 59 -28.35 -6.95 35.08
CA LYS A 59 -27.90 -5.66 35.62
C LYS A 59 -26.45 -5.79 36.19
N LYS A 60 -25.68 -4.70 36.02
CA LYS A 60 -24.71 -4.05 36.95
C LYS A 60 -23.34 -4.64 37.35
N ARG A 61 -22.32 -3.98 36.77
CA ARG A 61 -21.12 -3.29 37.34
C ARG A 61 -19.87 -4.09 37.79
N VAL A 62 -18.83 -3.89 36.98
CA VAL A 62 -17.44 -3.44 37.30
C VAL A 62 -16.56 -4.42 38.05
N VAL A 63 -15.66 -5.09 37.32
CA VAL A 63 -14.20 -4.89 37.38
C VAL A 63 -13.66 -5.30 35.99
N GLY A 64 -12.93 -4.40 35.33
CA GLY A 64 -12.22 -4.73 34.09
C GLY A 64 -10.91 -5.43 34.46
N SER A 65 -10.80 -6.69 34.06
CA SER A 65 -9.52 -7.33 33.78
C SER A 65 -9.49 -7.47 32.26
N GLU A 66 -8.72 -6.61 31.62
CA GLU A 66 -8.39 -6.76 30.21
C GLU A 66 -7.44 -7.96 30.14
N GLU A 67 -7.90 -9.04 29.52
CA GLU A 67 -7.05 -10.16 29.13
C GLU A 67 -6.13 -9.62 28.03
N GLU A 68 -4.83 -9.62 28.31
CA GLU A 68 -3.78 -9.26 27.36
C GLU A 68 -3.77 -10.33 26.27
N GLU A 69 -4.43 -10.04 25.14
CA GLU A 69 -4.22 -10.77 23.89
C GLU A 69 -2.86 -10.31 23.34
N GLU A 70 -1.84 -11.16 23.51
CA GLU A 70 -0.53 -11.01 22.89
C GLU A 70 -0.72 -11.10 21.35
N GLU A 71 -0.81 -9.94 20.68
CA GLU A 71 -0.71 -9.86 19.22
C GLU A 71 0.75 -10.11 18.85
N GLU A 72 1.06 -11.32 18.38
CA GLU A 72 2.33 -11.63 17.73
C GLU A 72 2.44 -10.78 16.45
N GLU A 73 3.29 -9.75 16.48
CA GLU A 73 3.70 -9.02 15.28
C GLU A 73 4.50 -9.99 14.40
N GLU A 74 3.85 -10.61 13.42
CA GLU A 74 4.54 -11.32 12.34
C GLU A 74 5.34 -10.28 11.54
N GLU A 75 6.65 -10.20 11.80
CA GLU A 75 7.60 -9.50 10.95
C GLU A 75 7.50 -10.12 9.55
N GLU A 76 6.90 -9.39 8.59
CA GLU A 76 6.91 -9.78 7.18
C GLU A 76 8.37 -9.78 6.72
N GLU A 77 9.02 -10.95 6.78
CA GLU A 77 10.29 -11.17 6.10
C GLU A 77 10.04 -10.89 4.62
N GLU A 78 10.62 -9.79 4.11
CA GLU A 78 10.69 -9.54 2.67
C GLU A 78 11.53 -10.68 2.08
N GLU A 79 10.90 -11.80 1.72
CA GLU A 79 11.55 -12.87 0.98
C GLU A 79 12.19 -12.20 -0.25
N GLU A 80 13.52 -12.26 -0.36
CA GLU A 80 14.27 -11.72 -1.49
C GLU A 80 13.78 -12.41 -2.76
N GLU A 81 12.80 -11.80 -3.42
CA GLU A 81 12.11 -12.39 -4.57
C GLU A 81 13.12 -12.58 -5.71
N GLU A 82 13.50 -13.83 -5.95
CA GLU A 82 14.54 -14.29 -6.88
C GLU A 82 14.46 -13.53 -8.23
N GLY A 83 15.21 -12.43 -8.31
CA GLY A 83 15.12 -11.48 -9.41
C GLY A 83 16.22 -11.76 -10.41
N GLY A 84 15.88 -12.40 -11.53
CA GLY A 84 16.82 -12.60 -12.64
C GLY A 84 17.42 -11.29 -13.16
N GLU A 85 18.64 -11.35 -13.69
CA GLU A 85 19.35 -10.18 -14.22
C GLU A 85 18.56 -9.52 -15.37
N LEU A 86 18.35 -8.22 -15.27
CA LEU A 86 17.64 -7.44 -16.30
C LEU A 86 18.51 -7.25 -17.54
N ALA A 87 18.04 -7.72 -18.70
CA ALA A 87 18.69 -7.43 -19.96
C ALA A 87 18.58 -5.93 -20.31
N THR A 88 19.64 -5.40 -20.93
CA THR A 88 19.69 -3.99 -21.36
C THR A 88 18.92 -3.72 -22.66
N PHE A 89 18.65 -4.77 -23.44
CA PHE A 89 17.99 -4.71 -24.75
C PHE A 89 18.60 -3.65 -25.69
N GLU A 90 19.93 -3.61 -25.78
CA GLU A 90 20.66 -2.66 -26.63
C GLU A 90 20.18 -2.68 -28.09
N GLY A 91 20.00 -1.48 -28.67
CA GLY A 91 19.52 -1.32 -30.05
C GLY A 91 18.02 -1.54 -30.25
N ASN A 92 17.28 -2.04 -29.26
CA ASN A 92 15.83 -2.13 -29.33
C ASN A 92 15.18 -0.74 -29.15
N ASN A 93 14.38 -0.29 -30.12
CA ASN A 93 13.63 0.97 -30.07
C ASN A 93 12.10 0.78 -30.14
N GLU A 94 11.63 -0.42 -29.84
CA GLU A 94 10.20 -0.71 -29.91
C GLU A 94 9.43 -0.15 -28.71
N GLU A 95 8.09 -0.21 -28.80
CA GLU A 95 7.19 0.11 -27.70
C GLU A 95 7.48 -0.77 -26.48
N VAL A 96 7.53 -0.18 -25.30
CA VAL A 96 7.65 -0.92 -24.04
C VAL A 96 6.26 -1.00 -23.42
N LYS A 97 5.90 -2.16 -22.86
CA LYS A 97 4.60 -2.39 -22.23
C LYS A 97 4.74 -3.21 -20.96
N LEU A 98 3.75 -3.06 -20.08
CA LEU A 98 3.54 -3.91 -18.92
C LEU A 98 2.37 -4.86 -19.21
N VAL A 99 2.58 -6.16 -19.10
CA VAL A 99 1.50 -7.15 -19.07
C VAL A 99 1.20 -7.51 -17.62
N LEU A 100 -0.09 -7.59 -17.30
CA LEU A 100 -0.63 -8.00 -16.02
C LEU A 100 -1.38 -9.31 -16.23
N ALA A 101 -0.72 -10.42 -15.96
CA ALA A 101 -1.28 -11.76 -16.09
C ALA A 101 -2.01 -12.14 -14.80
N VAL A 102 -3.34 -12.15 -14.84
CA VAL A 102 -4.22 -12.31 -13.68
C VAL A 102 -4.76 -13.73 -13.60
N ARG A 103 -4.63 -14.37 -12.44
CA ARG A 103 -5.27 -15.66 -12.17
C ARG A 103 -6.78 -15.52 -12.02
N THR A 104 -7.49 -16.09 -12.99
CA THR A 104 -8.96 -16.05 -13.03
C THR A 104 -9.62 -17.22 -12.31
N ASP A 105 -8.87 -18.28 -12.02
CA ASP A 105 -9.31 -19.43 -11.22
C ASP A 105 -9.62 -19.08 -9.77
N LEU A 106 -9.01 -18.00 -9.25
CA LEU A 106 -9.23 -17.50 -7.89
C LEU A 106 -10.59 -16.82 -7.71
N GLY A 107 -11.36 -16.55 -8.77
CA GLY A 107 -12.67 -15.90 -8.65
C GLY A 107 -12.63 -14.48 -8.07
N MET A 108 -11.51 -13.77 -8.22
CA MET A 108 -11.34 -12.42 -7.69
C MET A 108 -12.37 -11.44 -8.28
N GLY A 109 -13.01 -10.64 -7.41
CA GLY A 109 -13.86 -9.54 -7.84
C GLY A 109 -13.07 -8.40 -8.49
N LYS A 110 -13.74 -7.58 -9.32
CA LYS A 110 -13.11 -6.48 -10.10
C LYS A 110 -12.25 -5.54 -9.25
N GLY A 111 -12.70 -5.17 -8.05
CA GLY A 111 -11.95 -4.29 -7.16
C GLY A 111 -10.64 -4.92 -6.67
N LYS A 112 -10.66 -6.22 -6.34
CA LYS A 112 -9.45 -6.95 -5.93
C LYS A 112 -8.48 -7.13 -7.09
N ILE A 113 -8.99 -7.46 -8.28
CA ILE A 113 -8.17 -7.53 -9.50
C ILE A 113 -7.44 -6.20 -9.73
N ALA A 114 -8.16 -5.07 -9.64
CA ALA A 114 -7.57 -3.75 -9.84
C ALA A 114 -6.48 -3.44 -8.80
N ALA A 115 -6.71 -3.77 -7.53
CA ALA A 115 -5.71 -3.61 -6.47
C ALA A 115 -4.44 -4.45 -6.73
N GLN A 116 -4.60 -5.74 -7.03
CA GLN A 116 -3.46 -6.64 -7.28
C GLN A 116 -2.69 -6.27 -8.56
N CYS A 117 -3.38 -5.83 -9.61
CA CYS A 117 -2.74 -5.26 -10.80
C CYS A 117 -1.93 -3.99 -10.49
N SER A 118 -2.43 -3.15 -9.57
CA SER A 118 -1.73 -1.94 -9.12
C SER A 118 -0.46 -2.31 -8.33
N HIS A 119 -0.54 -3.31 -7.46
CA HIS A 119 0.63 -3.85 -6.76
C HIS A 119 1.67 -4.41 -7.73
N ALA A 120 1.26 -5.23 -8.71
CA ALA A 120 2.16 -5.80 -9.71
C ALA A 120 2.87 -4.71 -10.53
N THR A 121 2.14 -3.66 -10.90
CA THR A 121 2.71 -2.48 -11.57
C THR A 121 3.79 -1.82 -10.71
N LEU A 122 3.49 -1.56 -9.43
CA LEU A 122 4.43 -0.90 -8.54
C LEU A 122 5.66 -1.78 -8.25
N ALA A 123 5.48 -3.10 -8.14
CA ALA A 123 6.57 -4.05 -7.96
C ALA A 123 7.54 -4.03 -9.16
N CYS A 124 7.02 -4.11 -10.40
CA CYS A 124 7.86 -4.00 -11.60
C CYS A 124 8.59 -2.66 -11.67
N TYR A 125 7.90 -1.56 -11.35
CA TYR A 125 8.50 -0.23 -11.35
C TYR A 125 9.64 -0.12 -10.33
N LYS A 126 9.37 -0.49 -9.07
CA LYS A 126 10.38 -0.47 -7.99
C LYS A 126 11.57 -1.35 -8.32
N TYR A 127 11.34 -2.53 -8.89
CA TYR A 127 12.42 -3.42 -9.28
C TYR A 127 13.33 -2.81 -10.35
N TYR A 128 12.76 -2.26 -11.43
CA TYR A 128 13.56 -1.54 -12.42
C TYR A 128 14.29 -0.33 -11.83
N PHE A 129 13.60 0.44 -10.98
CA PHE A 129 14.19 1.62 -10.35
C PHE A 129 15.36 1.26 -9.44
N ALA A 130 15.28 0.14 -8.71
CA ALA A 130 16.33 -0.33 -7.82
C ALA A 130 17.53 -0.92 -8.59
N GLN A 131 17.26 -1.75 -9.61
CA GLN A 131 18.31 -2.49 -10.32
C GLN A 131 18.95 -1.69 -11.46
N GLN A 132 18.18 -0.87 -12.15
CA GLN A 132 18.62 -0.06 -13.29
C GLN A 132 17.96 1.33 -13.26
N PRO A 133 18.35 2.25 -12.34
CA PRO A 133 17.74 3.58 -12.21
C PRO A 133 17.72 4.40 -13.51
N ASP A 134 18.71 4.20 -14.37
CA ASP A 134 18.84 4.88 -15.66
C ASP A 134 18.34 4.04 -16.85
N SER A 135 17.55 2.99 -16.60
CA SER A 135 17.06 2.07 -17.62
C SER A 135 16.37 2.80 -18.78
N PRO A 136 16.87 2.68 -20.01
CA PRO A 136 16.20 3.20 -21.20
C PRO A 136 14.81 2.59 -21.39
N ILE A 137 14.62 1.34 -20.94
CA ILE A 137 13.34 0.62 -21.01
C ILE A 137 12.32 1.29 -20.09
N LEU A 138 12.68 1.51 -18.81
CA LEU A 138 11.78 2.17 -17.86
C LEU A 138 11.40 3.57 -18.34
N ARG A 139 12.40 4.39 -18.71
CA ARG A 139 12.17 5.76 -19.20
C ARG A 139 11.30 5.80 -20.46
N ARG A 140 11.45 4.82 -21.37
CA ARG A 140 10.62 4.74 -22.57
C ARG A 140 9.19 4.39 -22.23
N TRP A 141 8.97 3.43 -21.32
CA TRP A 141 7.64 3.09 -20.85
C TRP A 141 6.93 4.29 -20.22
N GLU A 142 7.62 5.04 -19.35
CA GLU A 142 7.09 6.26 -18.74
C GLU A 142 6.68 7.31 -19.78
N ARG A 143 7.54 7.56 -20.76
CA ARG A 143 7.29 8.55 -21.84
C ARG A 143 6.22 8.09 -22.83
N ALA A 144 6.01 6.78 -22.97
CA ALA A 144 5.02 6.20 -23.86
C ALA A 144 3.64 6.00 -23.19
N GLY A 145 3.36 6.70 -22.08
CA GLY A 145 2.06 6.64 -21.40
C GLY A 145 1.86 5.39 -20.53
N GLN A 146 2.94 4.66 -20.24
CA GLN A 146 2.95 3.53 -19.30
C GLN A 146 1.93 2.46 -19.66
N ALA A 147 1.93 2.00 -20.92
CA ALA A 147 0.99 1.03 -21.45
C ALA A 147 0.89 -0.23 -20.56
N LYS A 148 -0.35 -0.62 -20.23
CA LYS A 148 -0.69 -1.78 -19.39
C LYS A 148 -1.73 -2.64 -20.11
N VAL A 149 -1.49 -3.95 -20.19
CA VAL A 149 -2.41 -4.91 -20.81
C VAL A 149 -2.75 -6.00 -19.79
N ALA A 150 -4.02 -6.12 -19.42
CA ALA A 150 -4.49 -7.16 -18.52
C ALA A 150 -4.87 -8.42 -19.30
N LEU A 151 -4.24 -9.53 -18.94
CA LEU A 151 -4.44 -10.86 -19.53
C LEU A 151 -4.89 -11.85 -18.47
N GLN A 152 -5.53 -12.94 -18.88
CA GLN A 152 -5.97 -14.00 -17.97
C GLN A 152 -5.08 -15.23 -18.03
N VAL A 153 -4.84 -15.81 -16.84
CA VAL A 153 -4.19 -17.10 -16.61
C VAL A 153 -5.15 -18.00 -15.80
N LYS A 154 -5.02 -19.32 -15.95
CA LYS A 154 -5.98 -20.31 -15.42
C LYS A 154 -5.46 -21.14 -14.25
N SER A 155 -4.18 -21.01 -13.88
CA SER A 155 -3.59 -21.73 -12.76
C SER A 155 -2.38 -20.96 -12.20
N GLU A 156 -1.94 -21.37 -11.01
CA GLU A 156 -0.66 -20.90 -10.45
C GLU A 156 0.54 -21.41 -11.25
N GLU A 157 0.48 -22.66 -11.69
CA GLU A 157 1.54 -23.33 -12.45
C GLU A 157 1.82 -22.58 -13.76
N ASP A 158 0.78 -22.21 -14.50
CA ASP A 158 0.91 -21.42 -15.73
C ASP A 158 1.54 -20.05 -15.42
N LEU A 159 1.14 -19.42 -14.31
CA LEU A 159 1.66 -18.11 -13.90
C LEU A 159 3.17 -18.18 -13.59
N LEU A 160 3.61 -19.22 -12.87
CA LEU A 160 5.03 -19.45 -12.58
C LEU A 160 5.83 -19.81 -13.82
N LEU A 161 5.26 -20.59 -14.74
CA LEU A 161 5.90 -20.91 -16.00
C LEU A 161 6.16 -19.65 -16.84
N LEU A 162 5.17 -18.75 -16.93
CA LEU A 162 5.32 -17.45 -17.59
C LEU A 162 6.40 -16.59 -16.92
N GLN A 163 6.47 -16.60 -15.58
CA GLN A 163 7.50 -15.88 -14.84
C GLN A 163 8.90 -16.41 -15.20
N ALA A 164 9.11 -17.73 -15.10
CA ALA A 164 10.39 -18.36 -15.42
C ALA A 164 10.82 -18.08 -16.87
N GLN A 165 9.89 -18.14 -17.83
CA GLN A 165 10.15 -17.79 -19.22
C GLN A 165 10.56 -16.33 -19.37
N ALA A 166 9.84 -15.40 -18.74
CA ALA A 166 10.16 -13.98 -18.80
C ALA A 166 11.54 -13.67 -18.19
N LEU A 167 11.85 -14.24 -17.03
CA LEU A 167 13.16 -14.10 -16.40
C LEU A 167 14.28 -14.67 -17.29
N SER A 168 14.05 -15.79 -17.98
CA SER A 168 15.02 -16.39 -18.90
C SER A 168 15.35 -15.50 -20.11
N LEU A 169 14.44 -14.58 -20.46
CA LEU A 169 14.61 -13.58 -21.51
C LEU A 169 15.15 -12.24 -20.97
N GLY A 170 15.50 -12.16 -19.69
CA GLY A 170 15.97 -10.93 -19.03
C GLY A 170 14.89 -9.85 -18.86
N LEU A 171 13.61 -10.23 -18.89
CA LEU A 171 12.49 -9.32 -18.61
C LEU A 171 12.30 -9.13 -17.10
N CYS A 172 11.76 -7.97 -16.70
CA CYS A 172 11.25 -7.81 -15.34
C CYS A 172 9.96 -8.61 -15.18
N ALA A 173 9.94 -9.58 -14.27
CA ALA A 173 8.79 -10.41 -13.96
C ALA A 173 8.57 -10.48 -12.43
N ARG A 174 7.43 -9.96 -11.94
CA ARG A 174 7.13 -9.83 -10.50
C ARG A 174 5.78 -10.44 -10.15
N VAL A 175 5.75 -11.32 -9.16
CA VAL A 175 4.52 -11.99 -8.74
C VAL A 175 3.99 -11.35 -7.46
N ILE A 176 2.68 -11.10 -7.44
CA ILE A 176 2.01 -10.57 -6.25
C ILE A 176 1.29 -11.68 -5.52
N GLN A 177 1.58 -11.80 -4.24
CA GLN A 177 0.87 -12.67 -3.31
C GLN A 177 -0.22 -11.88 -2.57
N ASP A 178 -1.33 -12.55 -2.28
CA ASP A 178 -2.37 -11.97 -1.43
C ASP A 178 -2.00 -12.14 0.04
N ALA A 179 -1.88 -11.03 0.77
CA ALA A 179 -1.54 -11.00 2.21
C ALA A 179 -2.68 -11.47 3.13
N GLY A 180 -3.60 -12.32 2.65
CA GLY A 180 -4.64 -12.95 3.48
C GLY A 180 -5.75 -12.04 4.01
N ARG A 181 -5.78 -10.74 3.67
CA ARG A 181 -6.82 -9.79 4.12
C ARG A 181 -8.15 -9.92 3.35
N THR A 182 -8.33 -10.99 2.58
CA THR A 182 -9.49 -11.20 1.72
C THR A 182 -9.94 -12.67 1.69
N GLN A 183 -10.96 -12.98 0.88
CA GLN A 183 -11.56 -14.31 0.74
C GLN A 183 -10.68 -15.35 0.01
N ILE A 184 -9.48 -14.99 -0.43
CA ILE A 184 -8.52 -15.91 -1.06
C ILE A 184 -7.53 -16.39 0.00
N ALA A 185 -7.08 -17.64 -0.09
CA ALA A 185 -6.09 -18.17 0.83
C ALA A 185 -4.84 -17.27 0.88
N SER A 186 -4.38 -16.97 2.09
CA SER A 186 -3.14 -16.20 2.29
C SER A 186 -1.97 -16.84 1.54
N GLY A 187 -1.07 -16.01 1.00
CA GLY A 187 0.08 -16.46 0.21
C GLY A 187 -0.25 -16.89 -1.22
N SER A 188 -1.52 -16.87 -1.64
CA SER A 188 -1.88 -17.20 -3.02
C SER A 188 -1.26 -16.19 -3.99
N ARG A 189 -0.49 -16.68 -4.97
CA ARG A 189 -0.01 -15.86 -6.09
C ARG A 189 -1.19 -15.44 -6.95
N THR A 190 -1.37 -14.15 -7.19
CA THR A 190 -2.58 -13.59 -7.81
C THR A 190 -2.34 -13.01 -9.20
N VAL A 191 -1.31 -12.17 -9.34
CA VAL A 191 -1.01 -11.43 -10.57
C VAL A 191 0.49 -11.45 -10.82
N LEU A 192 0.88 -11.71 -12.06
CA LEU A 192 2.25 -11.56 -12.54
C LEU A 192 2.34 -10.29 -13.41
N GLY A 193 3.23 -9.37 -13.04
CA GLY A 193 3.63 -8.24 -13.87
C GLY A 193 4.84 -8.58 -14.73
N ILE A 194 4.79 -8.32 -16.04
CA ILE A 194 5.91 -8.49 -16.97
C ILE A 194 6.14 -7.18 -17.72
N LEU A 195 7.27 -6.50 -17.46
CA LEU A 195 7.63 -5.23 -18.09
C LEU A 195 8.82 -5.43 -19.04
N GLY A 196 8.68 -4.93 -20.28
CA GLY A 196 9.79 -4.89 -21.23
C GLY A 196 9.38 -4.57 -22.67
N PRO A 197 10.31 -4.72 -23.62
CA PRO A 197 10.06 -4.48 -25.04
C PRO A 197 8.92 -5.35 -25.58
N LYS A 198 8.02 -4.76 -26.37
CA LYS A 198 6.76 -5.38 -26.82
C LYS A 198 6.98 -6.77 -27.42
N SER A 199 7.90 -6.93 -28.37
CA SER A 199 8.14 -8.20 -29.06
C SER A 199 8.62 -9.29 -28.10
N VAL A 200 9.46 -8.96 -27.13
CA VAL A 200 10.00 -9.92 -26.14
C VAL A 200 8.91 -10.32 -25.14
N VAL A 201 8.10 -9.36 -24.68
CA VAL A 201 6.94 -9.65 -23.82
C VAL A 201 5.91 -10.51 -24.55
N ASP A 202 5.71 -10.28 -25.85
CA ASP A 202 4.78 -11.08 -26.68
C ASP A 202 5.26 -12.52 -26.91
N GLN A 203 6.56 -12.82 -26.83
CA GLN A 203 7.06 -14.20 -26.87
C GLN A 203 6.55 -15.03 -25.69
N VAL A 204 6.35 -14.39 -24.53
CA VAL A 204 5.85 -15.03 -23.31
C VAL A 204 4.32 -15.01 -23.26
N THR A 205 3.71 -13.89 -23.66
CA THR A 205 2.30 -13.60 -23.33
C THR A 205 1.35 -13.60 -24.52
N GLY A 206 1.86 -13.76 -25.75
CA GLY A 206 1.07 -13.60 -26.98
C GLY A 206 -0.07 -14.62 -27.16
N GLY A 207 0.00 -15.77 -26.48
CA GLY A 207 -1.05 -16.79 -26.49
C GLY A 207 -2.16 -16.57 -25.46
N LEU A 208 -2.00 -15.61 -24.54
CA LEU A 208 -2.97 -15.36 -23.48
C LEU A 208 -4.16 -14.53 -23.97
N LYS A 209 -5.31 -14.74 -23.35
CA LYS A 209 -6.53 -13.98 -23.64
C LYS A 209 -6.56 -12.70 -22.82
N LEU A 210 -7.24 -11.66 -23.33
CA LEU A 210 -7.58 -10.49 -22.52
C LEU A 210 -8.43 -10.90 -21.31
N LEU A 211 -8.23 -10.20 -20.19
CA LEU A 211 -8.94 -10.42 -18.91
C LEU A 211 -10.42 -10.02 -18.98
#